data_AF-A0A7W4YXQ2-F1
#
_entry.id   AF-A0A7W4YXQ2-F1
#
_cell.length_a   1.000
_cell.length_b   1.000
_cell.length_c   1.000
_cell.angle_alpha   90.00
_cell.angle_beta   90.00
_cell.angle_gamma   90.00
#
_symmetry.space_group_name_H-M   'P 1'
#
loop_
_entity.id
_entity.type
_entity.pdbx_description
1 polymer ?
#
loop_
_entity_poly.entity_id
_entity_poly.type
_entity_poly.pdbx_seq_one_letter_code
_entity_poly.pdbx_strand_id
1 'polypeptide(L)' 'MTDQVQPTCDTDWMEADVTAVIEACGGDPRTAIKALLVEQHIQEQRIERLAAALSFGYVRGRIGVTPVRVGSSHGEPTRS' A
#
# COMPACT_ATOMS: atom_id res chain seq x y z
N MET A 1 -23.75 24.30 4.15
CA MET A 1 -23.30 24.62 2.79
C MET A 1 -21.88 25.16 2.94
N THR A 2 -20.91 24.27 3.13
CA THR A 2 -19.52 24.66 3.35
C THR A 2 -18.92 24.98 1.99
N ASP A 3 -18.84 26.28 1.71
CA ASP A 3 -18.01 26.84 0.64
C ASP A 3 -16.55 26.55 1.03
N GLN A 4 -16.01 25.45 0.51
CA GLN A 4 -14.57 25.26 0.54
C GLN A 4 -13.99 26.24 -0.46
N VAL A 5 -13.41 27.32 0.06
CA VAL A 5 -12.50 28.17 -0.70
C VAL A 5 -11.35 27.27 -1.13
N GLN A 6 -11.41 26.75 -2.35
CA GLN A 6 -10.30 26.06 -2.97
C GLN A 6 -9.16 27.08 -3.06
N PRO A 7 -7.99 26.84 -2.44
CA PRO A 7 -6.85 27.72 -2.62
C PRO A 7 -6.50 27.75 -4.11
N THR A 8 -6.65 28.91 -4.74
CA THR A 8 -6.48 29.09 -6.19
C THR A 8 -5.09 28.70 -6.70
N CYS A 9 -4.08 28.82 -5.84
CA CYS A 9 -2.72 28.37 -6.11
C CYS A 9 -2.62 26.86 -6.27
N ASP A 10 -3.49 26.09 -5.57
CA ASP A 10 -3.47 24.63 -5.69
C ASP A 10 -4.11 24.15 -7.00
N THR A 11 -5.07 24.92 -7.51
CA THR A 11 -5.67 24.65 -8.82
C THR A 11 -4.68 24.92 -9.95
N ASP A 12 -3.85 25.97 -9.85
CA ASP A 12 -2.91 26.34 -10.92
C ASP A 12 -1.82 25.29 -11.17
N TRP A 13 -1.27 24.66 -10.12
CA TRP A 13 -0.31 23.56 -10.32
C TRP A 13 -0.98 22.32 -10.88
N MET A 14 -2.21 22.02 -10.44
CA MET A 14 -2.97 20.89 -10.94
C MET A 14 -3.28 21.05 -12.45
N GLU A 15 -3.68 22.25 -12.88
CA GLU A 15 -3.93 22.54 -14.29
C GLU A 15 -2.65 22.47 -15.14
N ALA A 16 -1.50 22.87 -14.59
CA ALA A 16 -0.20 22.71 -15.23
C ALA A 16 0.16 21.21 -15.43
N ASP A 17 -0.08 20.38 -14.42
CA ASP A 17 0.13 18.93 -14.51
C ASP A 17 -0.83 18.29 -15.53
N VAL A 18 -2.11 18.69 -15.53
CA VAL A 18 -3.09 18.24 -16.53
C VAL A 18 -2.61 18.57 -17.94
N THR A 19 -2.14 19.80 -18.15
CA THR A 19 -1.60 20.24 -19.44
C THR A 19 -0.41 19.39 -19.85
N ALA A 20 0.55 19.18 -18.94
CA ALA A 20 1.73 18.37 -19.20
C ALA A 20 1.39 16.91 -19.57
N VAL A 21 0.40 16.31 -18.89
CA VAL A 21 -0.05 14.94 -19.20
C VAL A 21 -0.74 14.87 -20.57
N ILE A 22 -1.55 15.87 -20.92
CA ILE A 22 -2.19 15.95 -22.24
C ILE A 22 -1.14 16.11 -23.35
N GLU A 23 -0.15 16.99 -23.16
CA GLU A 23 0.95 17.20 -24.10
C GLU A 23 1.78 15.92 -24.30
N ALA A 24 2.11 15.21 -23.22
CA ALA A 24 2.79 13.92 -23.29
C ALA A 24 1.99 12.85 -24.05
N CYS A 25 0.66 12.99 -24.12
CA CYS A 25 -0.24 12.12 -24.87
C CYS A 25 -0.54 12.62 -26.30
N GLY A 26 0.29 13.51 -26.83
CA GLY A 26 0.13 14.06 -28.18
C GLY A 26 -1.02 15.07 -28.32
N GLY A 27 -1.45 15.66 -27.20
CA GLY A 27 -2.50 16.68 -27.19
C GLY A 27 -3.93 16.12 -27.19
N ASP A 28 -4.13 14.79 -27.13
CA ASP A 28 -5.47 14.19 -27.04
C ASP A 28 -5.84 13.87 -25.58
N PRO A 29 -6.81 14.61 -24.98
CA PRO A 29 -7.25 14.35 -23.62
C PRO A 29 -7.83 12.94 -23.42
N ARG A 30 -8.44 12.34 -24.46
CA ARG A 30 -8.96 10.96 -24.34
C ARG A 30 -7.83 9.95 -24.20
N THR A 31 -6.72 10.16 -24.90
CA THR A 31 -5.51 9.33 -24.77
C THR A 31 -4.89 9.50 -23.39
N ALA A 32 -4.81 10.73 -22.89
CA ALA A 32 -4.35 11.01 -21.51
C ALA A 32 -5.19 10.30 -20.44
N ILE A 33 -6.52 10.39 -20.52
CA ILE A 33 -7.41 9.72 -19.57
C ILE A 33 -7.23 8.19 -19.63
N LYS A 34 -7.11 7.61 -20.82
CA LYS A 34 -6.84 6.17 -20.95
C LYS A 34 -5.52 5.76 -20.31
N ALA A 35 -4.46 6.56 -20.51
CA ALA A 35 -3.15 6.31 -19.90
C ALA A 35 -3.24 6.37 -18.37
N LEU A 36 -3.94 7.37 -17.81
CA LEU A 36 -4.14 7.49 -16.37
C LEU A 36 -4.92 6.31 -15.78
N LEU A 37 -5.97 5.83 -16.45
CA LEU A 37 -6.73 4.66 -16.01
C LEU A 37 -5.89 3.37 -16.02
N VAL A 38 -5.02 3.21 -17.03
CA VAL A 38 -4.08 2.08 -17.09
C VAL A 38 -3.05 2.17 -15.94
N GLU A 39 -2.48 3.35 -15.70
CA GLU A 39 -1.54 3.56 -14.60
C GLU A 39 -2.20 3.33 -13.22
N GLN A 40 -3.44 3.79 -13.03
CA GLN A 40 -4.21 3.51 -11.81
C GLN A 40 -4.33 1.99 -11.59
N HIS A 41 -4.75 1.24 -12.62
CA HIS A 41 -4.88 -0.21 -12.52
C HIS A 41 -3.54 -0.88 -12.19
N ILE A 42 -2.43 -0.42 -12.79
CA ILE A 42 -1.09 -0.92 -12.48
C ILE A 42 -0.72 -0.64 -11.02
N GLN A 43 -1.02 0.55 -10.49
CA GLN A 43 -0.75 0.91 -9.11
C GLN A 43 -1.54 0.05 -8.13
N GLU A 44 -2.83 -0.17 -8.39
CA GLU A 44 -3.69 -1.07 -7.61
C GLU A 44 -3.09 -2.49 -7.57
N GLN A 45 -2.70 -3.02 -8.72
CA GLN A 45 -2.07 -4.34 -8.81
C GLN A 45 -0.72 -4.41 -8.07
N ARG A 46 0.06 -3.33 -8.07
CA ARG A 46 1.31 -3.25 -7.29
C ARG A 46 1.04 -3.26 -5.79
N ILE A 47 0.02 -2.52 -5.33
CA ILE A 47 -0.39 -2.51 -3.93
C ILE A 47 -0.84 -3.89 -3.48
N GLU A 48 -1.69 -4.57 -4.27
CA GLU A 48 -2.16 -5.92 -3.98
C GLU A 48 -1.00 -6.92 -3.85
N ARG A 49 -0.03 -6.86 -4.78
CA ARG A 49 1.17 -7.72 -4.75
C ARG A 49 2.02 -7.45 -3.51
N LEU A 50 2.21 -6.19 -3.15
CA LEU A 50 2.97 -5.81 -1.94
C LEU A 50 2.26 -6.29 -0.68
N ALA A 51 0.94 -6.10 -0.58
CA ALA A 51 0.15 -6.56 0.55
C ALA A 51 0.22 -8.09 0.71
N ALA A 52 0.13 -8.84 -0.39
CA ALA A 52 0.30 -10.29 -0.38
C ALA A 52 1.71 -10.69 0.11
N ALA A 53 2.77 -10.06 -0.42
CA ALA A 53 4.15 -10.37 -0.02
C ALA A 53 4.42 -10.11 1.47
N LEU A 54 3.89 -9.00 2.02
CA LEU A 54 3.98 -8.68 3.44
C LEU A 54 3.20 -9.68 4.30
N SER A 55 2.02 -10.12 3.85
CA SER A 55 1.24 -11.16 4.54
C SER A 55 1.97 -12.50 4.60
N PHE A 56 2.57 -12.94 3.48
CA PHE A 56 3.41 -14.14 3.46
C PHE A 56 4.66 -14.02 4.35
N GLY A 57 5.33 -12.86 4.33
CA GLY A 57 6.49 -12.58 5.20
C GLY A 57 6.14 -12.59 6.68
N TYR A 58 5.00 -11.99 7.04
CA TYR A 58 4.47 -11.98 8.41
C TYR A 58 4.14 -13.39 8.92
N VAL A 59 3.55 -14.24 8.07
CA VAL A 59 3.26 -15.64 8.42
C VAL A 59 4.54 -16.45 8.62
N ARG A 60 5.58 -16.30 7.77
CA ARG A 60 6.87 -16.99 7.99
C ARG A 60 7.56 -16.53 9.27
N GLY A 61 7.46 -15.25 9.63
CA GLY A 61 8.01 -14.73 10.90
C GLY A 61 7.35 -15.33 12.15
N ARG A 62 6.04 -15.66 12.10
CA ARG A 62 5.34 -16.31 13.22
C ARG A 62 5.58 -17.82 13.34
N ILE A 63 5.82 -18.54 12.24
CA ILE A 63 6.13 -19.98 12.30
C ILE A 63 7.55 -20.24 12.85
N GLY A 64 8.46 -19.26 12.76
CA GLY A 64 9.80 -19.33 13.37
C GLY A 64 9.85 -19.10 14.88
N VAL A 65 8.78 -18.56 15.48
CA VAL A 65 8.63 -18.48 16.94
C VAL A 65 7.92 -19.77 17.38
N THR A 66 8.66 -20.87 17.43
CA THR A 66 8.25 -21.99 18.28
C THR A 66 8.41 -21.54 19.73
N PRO A 67 7.34 -21.38 20.53
CA PRO A 67 7.52 -21.23 21.97
C PRO A 67 8.26 -22.47 22.46
N VAL A 68 9.41 -22.26 23.11
CA VAL A 68 10.13 -23.33 23.81
C VAL A 68 9.12 -24.04 24.70
N ARG A 69 8.92 -25.35 24.47
CA ARG A 69 8.17 -26.18 25.42
C ARG A 69 9.01 -26.23 26.69
N VAL A 70 8.66 -25.42 27.68
CA VAL A 70 9.11 -25.65 29.06
C VAL A 70 8.48 -26.98 29.47
N GLY A 71 9.30 -28.04 29.43
CA GLY A 71 8.93 -29.35 29.93
C GLY A 71 8.69 -29.26 31.43
N SER A 72 7.51 -29.69 31.86
CA SER A 72 7.20 -29.97 33.25
C SER A 72 8.13 -31.07 33.77
N SER A 73 9.04 -30.73 34.69
CA SER A 73 9.69 -31.73 35.54
C SER A 73 9.05 -31.69 36.92
N HIS A 74 8.16 -32.66 37.14
CA HIS A 74 7.71 -33.13 38.43
C HIS A 74 8.92 -33.60 39.24
N GLY A 75 9.11 -33.07 40.45
CA GLY A 75 10.20 -33.43 41.36
C GLY A 75 9.79 -33.13 42.78
N GLU A 76 9.03 -34.05 43.36
CA GLU A 76 8.64 -34.09 44.77
C GLU A 76 9.89 -34.19 45.66
N PRO A 77 10.10 -33.30 46.65
CA PRO A 77 11.18 -33.50 47.62
C PRO A 77 10.68 -34.35 48.79
N THR A 78 10.92 -35.66 48.72
CA THR A 78 10.94 -36.50 49.92
C THR A 78 12.31 -36.41 50.59
N ARG A 79 12.39 -35.63 51.68
CA ARG A 79 13.45 -35.66 52.71
C ARG A 79 12.92 -34.81 53.89
N SER A 80 12.84 -35.26 55.13
CA SER A 80 13.51 -36.32 55.87
C SER A 80 12.66 -36.75 57.06
#